data_AF-A0A3N7CPT0-F1
#
_entry.id   AF-A0A3N7CPT0-F1
#
_cell.length_a   1.000
_cell.length_b   1.000
_cell.length_c   1.000
_cell.angle_alpha   90.00
_cell.angle_beta   90.00
_cell.angle_gamma   90.00
#
_symmetry.space_group_name_H-M   'P 1'
#
loop_
_entity.id
_entity.type
_entity.pdbx_description
1 polymer ?
#
loop_
_entity_poly.entity_id
_entity_poly.type
_entity_poly.pdbx_seq_one_letter_code
_entity_poly.pdbx_strand_id
1 'polypeptide(L)'
;MLFLLSPAKSLDYDTPVPSEVPATQPHFEAPRGPSAELIKLLREKSPQQISELMHLSDKLSALNVARYEAWSSKSTDKNARQAAFAFDGDVYGGLDARTLTKAQLDWAQDHVCILSGLYGILRPLDRLQPYRLEMGTALANRHGKDLYAFWGSRIAEHLNERLAADRTPVVINVASQEYFKSVDQKVLKARVVECVFQEWKGDKYKIVSFFAKRARGLLARWAVLHKAATPKALEKFDLEGYGFDANVSTAERLVFRRKI
;
A
#
# COMPACT_ATOMS: atom_id res chain seq x y z
N MET A 1 -5.17 3.98 15.20
CA MET A 1 -5.87 3.79 13.92
C MET A 1 -4.85 3.76 12.79
N LEU A 2 -4.97 2.81 11.85
CA LEU A 2 -4.07 2.66 10.70
C LEU A 2 -4.84 2.77 9.37
N PHE A 3 -4.24 3.37 8.35
CA PHE A 3 -4.73 3.43 6.97
C PHE A 3 -3.94 2.45 6.10
N LEU A 4 -4.63 1.58 5.35
CA LEU A 4 -3.97 0.64 4.43
C LEU A 4 -4.12 1.10 2.99
N LEU A 5 -3.00 1.40 2.33
CA LEU A 5 -2.94 1.73 0.90
C LEU A 5 -2.43 0.54 0.08
N SER A 6 -2.77 0.54 -1.20
CA SER A 6 -2.12 -0.31 -2.20
C SER A 6 -0.75 0.26 -2.60
N PRO A 7 0.20 -0.59 -3.04
CA PRO A 7 1.44 -0.13 -3.64
C PRO A 7 1.16 0.39 -5.05
N ALA A 8 2.17 0.99 -5.67
CA ALA A 8 2.14 1.34 -7.09
C ALA A 8 2.98 0.41 -7.95
N LYS A 9 2.63 0.38 -9.23
CA LYS A 9 3.26 -0.43 -10.27
C LYS A 9 4.50 0.25 -10.84
N SER A 10 4.46 1.57 -10.97
CA SER A 10 5.58 2.42 -11.37
C SER A 10 6.34 2.86 -10.14
N LEU A 11 7.64 3.10 -10.31
CA LEU A 11 8.52 3.54 -9.24
C LEU A 11 9.39 4.70 -9.71
N ASP A 12 9.59 5.69 -8.86
CA ASP A 12 10.45 6.86 -9.07
C ASP A 12 11.68 6.75 -8.15
N TYR A 13 12.84 6.52 -8.76
CA TYR A 13 14.14 6.54 -8.08
C TYR A 13 15.02 7.71 -8.52
N ASP A 14 14.52 8.56 -9.42
CA ASP A 14 15.31 9.62 -10.07
C ASP A 14 15.12 10.96 -9.37
N THR A 15 13.88 11.30 -8.97
CA THR A 15 13.60 12.58 -8.32
C THR A 15 14.22 12.60 -6.92
N PRO A 16 15.00 13.62 -6.51
CA PRO A 16 15.64 13.64 -5.19
C PRO A 16 14.65 13.55 -4.02
N VAL A 17 15.09 12.97 -2.89
CA VAL A 17 14.41 13.08 -1.59
C VAL A 17 15.20 14.07 -0.73
N PRO A 18 14.55 15.01 -0.01
CA PRO A 18 15.25 15.89 0.91
C PRO A 18 16.05 15.09 1.94
N SER A 19 17.30 15.48 2.21
CA SER A 19 18.25 14.71 3.02
C SER A 19 17.85 14.61 4.50
N GLU A 20 16.99 15.52 4.96
CA GLU A 20 16.42 15.55 6.30
C GLU A 20 15.30 14.51 6.52
N VAL A 21 14.77 13.90 5.45
CA VAL A 21 13.73 12.88 5.57
C VAL A 21 14.38 11.56 5.98
N PRO A 22 14.08 11.03 7.19
CA PRO A 22 14.69 9.79 7.63
C PRO A 22 14.21 8.61 6.80
N ALA A 23 15.00 7.54 6.80
CA ALA A 23 14.62 6.25 6.26
C ALA A 23 14.61 5.21 7.37
N THR A 24 13.62 4.33 7.33
CA THR A 24 13.42 3.22 8.26
C THR A 24 13.50 1.89 7.51
N GLN A 25 13.51 0.76 8.22
CA GLN A 25 13.64 -0.55 7.58
C GLN A 25 12.29 -1.27 7.49
N PRO A 26 11.99 -1.98 6.39
CA PRO A 26 10.82 -2.84 6.29
C PRO A 26 10.81 -3.91 7.39
N HIS A 27 9.64 -4.19 7.94
CA HIS A 27 9.50 -5.14 9.04
C HIS A 27 9.88 -6.59 8.66
N PHE A 28 9.53 -7.02 7.44
CA PHE A 28 9.77 -8.39 6.98
C PHE A 28 11.05 -8.56 6.12
N GLU A 29 11.86 -7.50 5.98
CA GLU A 29 13.14 -7.58 5.30
C GLU A 29 14.22 -8.11 6.24
N ALA A 30 14.70 -9.33 5.99
CA ALA A 30 15.83 -9.92 6.67
C ALA A 30 16.46 -11.01 5.79
N PRO A 31 17.73 -11.42 6.03
CA PRO A 31 18.39 -12.49 5.26
C PRO A 31 17.63 -13.82 5.20
N ARG A 32 16.81 -14.11 6.23
CA ARG A 32 15.93 -15.28 6.30
C ARG A 32 14.45 -14.89 6.44
N GLY A 33 14.13 -13.65 6.07
CA GLY A 33 12.78 -13.10 6.14
C GLY A 33 11.92 -13.47 4.91
N PRO A 34 10.60 -13.25 4.98
CA PRO A 34 9.68 -13.56 3.90
C PRO A 34 10.06 -12.93 2.55
N SER A 35 10.53 -11.67 2.53
CA SER A 35 10.92 -11.01 1.27
C SER A 35 12.10 -11.68 0.59
N ALA A 36 13.09 -12.15 1.36
CA ALA A 36 14.24 -12.89 0.82
C ALA A 36 13.82 -14.25 0.24
N GLU A 37 12.84 -14.92 0.86
CA GLU A 37 12.28 -16.17 0.36
C GLU A 37 11.59 -15.97 -1.00
N LEU A 38 10.77 -14.94 -1.14
CA LEU A 38 10.12 -14.61 -2.40
C LEU A 38 11.13 -14.24 -3.49
N ILE A 39 12.16 -13.45 -3.16
CA ILE A 39 13.21 -13.09 -4.12
C ILE A 39 13.97 -14.32 -4.61
N LYS A 40 14.25 -15.29 -3.73
CA LYS A 40 14.88 -16.55 -4.14
C LYS A 40 14.06 -17.26 -5.22
N LEU A 41 12.74 -17.37 -5.02
CA LEU A 41 11.85 -17.99 -6.01
C LEU A 41 11.78 -17.22 -7.33
N LEU A 42 11.90 -15.89 -7.27
CA LEU A 42 11.84 -15.03 -8.45
C LEU A 42 13.14 -15.05 -9.26
N ARG A 43 14.30 -15.21 -8.62
CA ARG A 43 15.61 -15.36 -9.29
C ARG A 43 15.73 -16.64 -10.11
N GLU A 44 15.01 -17.68 -9.72
CA GLU A 44 14.98 -18.95 -10.45
C GLU A 44 14.20 -18.86 -11.78
N LYS A 45 13.53 -17.73 -12.06
CA LYS A 45 12.66 -17.57 -13.22
C LYS A 45 13.35 -16.81 -14.35
N SER A 46 13.23 -17.33 -15.56
CA SER A 46 13.64 -16.62 -16.77
C SER A 46 12.74 -15.40 -17.05
N PRO A 47 13.19 -14.43 -17.87
CA PRO A 47 12.34 -13.33 -18.30
C PRO A 47 11.02 -13.78 -18.92
N GLN A 48 11.02 -14.89 -19.68
CA GLN A 48 9.81 -15.45 -20.28
C GLN A 48 8.83 -15.97 -19.20
N GLN A 49 9.33 -16.68 -18.19
CA GLN A 49 8.51 -17.15 -17.07
C GLN A 49 7.95 -16.00 -16.23
N ILE A 50 8.72 -14.90 -16.06
CA ILE A 50 8.22 -13.68 -15.40
C ILE A 50 7.16 -12.98 -16.24
N SER A 51 7.36 -12.92 -17.56
CA SER A 51 6.41 -12.38 -18.54
C SER A 51 5.05 -13.06 -18.42
N GLU A 52 5.04 -14.40 -18.43
CA GLU A 52 3.84 -15.22 -18.31
C GLU A 52 3.20 -15.10 -16.92
N LEU A 53 4.00 -15.15 -15.84
CA LEU A 53 3.53 -15.11 -14.47
C LEU A 53 2.84 -13.78 -14.10
N MET A 54 3.32 -12.66 -14.64
CA MET A 54 2.88 -11.31 -14.26
C MET A 54 2.23 -10.54 -15.42
N HIS A 55 2.04 -11.18 -16.57
CA HIS A 55 1.50 -10.60 -17.81
C HIS A 55 2.23 -9.29 -18.21
N LEU A 56 3.56 -9.34 -18.26
CA LEU A 56 4.40 -8.19 -18.56
C LEU A 56 4.89 -8.22 -20.00
N SER A 57 5.36 -7.09 -20.53
CA SER A 57 6.11 -7.07 -21.78
C SER A 57 7.54 -7.57 -21.57
N ASP A 58 8.21 -8.05 -22.62
CA ASP A 58 9.58 -8.57 -22.54
C ASP A 58 10.57 -7.59 -21.89
N LYS A 59 10.48 -6.31 -22.27
CA LYS A 59 11.30 -5.24 -21.68
C LYS A 59 11.09 -5.14 -20.17
N LEU A 60 9.83 -5.20 -19.73
CA LEU A 60 9.49 -5.07 -18.32
C LEU A 60 9.82 -6.34 -17.53
N SER A 61 9.72 -7.51 -18.16
CA SER A 61 10.15 -8.79 -17.59
C SER A 61 11.67 -8.83 -17.38
N ALA A 62 12.46 -8.46 -18.39
CA ALA A 62 13.91 -8.37 -18.29
C ALA A 62 14.35 -7.39 -17.20
N LEU A 63 13.71 -6.22 -17.13
CA LEU A 63 13.95 -5.24 -16.06
C LEU A 63 13.72 -5.84 -14.68
N ASN A 64 12.63 -6.58 -14.48
CA ASN A 64 12.30 -7.12 -13.16
C ASN A 64 13.17 -8.33 -12.78
N VAL A 65 13.59 -9.17 -13.72
CA VAL A 65 14.61 -10.19 -13.46
C VAL A 65 15.91 -9.54 -12.97
N ALA A 66 16.39 -8.48 -13.64
CA ALA A 66 17.56 -7.74 -13.19
C ALA A 66 17.37 -7.11 -11.80
N ARG A 67 16.18 -6.61 -11.49
CA ARG A 67 15.84 -6.11 -10.14
C ARG A 67 15.89 -7.22 -9.09
N TYR A 68 15.37 -8.41 -9.37
CA TYR A 68 15.44 -9.53 -8.43
C TYR A 68 16.88 -9.97 -8.18
N GLU A 69 17.71 -10.02 -9.22
CA GLU A 69 19.15 -10.30 -9.09
C GLU A 69 19.87 -9.24 -8.24
N ALA A 70 19.59 -7.95 -8.48
CA ALA A 70 20.20 -6.85 -7.75
C ALA A 70 19.71 -6.70 -6.30
N TRP A 71 18.55 -7.27 -5.97
CA TRP A 71 17.96 -7.14 -4.64
C TRP A 71 18.88 -7.69 -3.54
N SER A 72 18.88 -7.05 -2.37
CA SER A 72 19.63 -7.53 -1.20
C SER A 72 18.74 -7.57 0.03
N SER A 73 19.01 -8.50 0.93
CA SER A 73 18.31 -8.59 2.23
C SER A 73 18.64 -7.48 3.22
N LYS A 74 19.42 -6.48 2.80
CA LYS A 74 19.74 -5.28 3.56
C LYS A 74 19.57 -4.04 2.69
N SER A 75 18.49 -3.30 2.92
CA SER A 75 18.27 -2.00 2.30
C SER A 75 19.16 -0.90 2.89
N THR A 76 19.65 -0.03 2.01
CA THR A 76 20.57 1.08 2.27
C THR A 76 20.16 2.31 1.44
N ASP A 77 20.78 3.47 1.67
CA ASP A 77 20.53 4.67 0.86
C ASP A 77 20.95 4.53 -0.61
N LYS A 78 21.80 3.54 -0.92
CA LYS A 78 22.34 3.34 -2.27
C LYS A 78 21.45 2.48 -3.16
N ASN A 79 20.66 1.58 -2.56
CA ASN A 79 19.86 0.59 -3.29
C ASN A 79 18.35 0.70 -3.01
N ALA A 80 17.94 1.58 -2.09
CA ALA A 80 16.55 1.69 -1.67
C ALA A 80 16.16 3.15 -1.42
N ARG A 81 14.85 3.39 -1.42
CA ARG A 81 14.22 4.71 -1.21
C ARG A 81 12.97 4.56 -0.35
N GLN A 82 12.63 5.55 0.46
CA GLN A 82 11.41 5.55 1.26
C GLN A 82 10.18 5.24 0.40
N ALA A 83 9.34 4.30 0.83
CA ALA A 83 8.22 3.76 0.04
C ALA A 83 7.28 4.85 -0.49
N ALA A 84 6.93 5.86 0.33
CA ALA A 84 6.04 6.96 -0.08
C ALA A 84 6.67 7.92 -1.12
N PHE A 85 8.00 7.88 -1.28
CA PHE A 85 8.74 8.65 -2.28
C PHE A 85 9.17 7.81 -3.50
N ALA A 86 9.08 6.48 -3.38
CA ALA A 86 9.47 5.53 -4.41
C ALA A 86 8.29 5.05 -5.24
N PHE A 87 7.13 4.82 -4.64
CA PHE A 87 5.93 4.43 -5.38
C PHE A 87 5.38 5.60 -6.19
N ASP A 88 5.12 5.35 -7.48
CA ASP A 88 4.62 6.34 -8.42
C ASP A 88 3.34 5.86 -9.12
N GLY A 89 2.29 6.69 -9.09
CA GLY A 89 0.97 6.40 -9.64
C GLY A 89 -0.15 7.12 -8.88
N ASP A 90 -1.39 6.96 -9.33
CA ASP A 90 -2.56 7.77 -8.91
C ASP A 90 -2.73 7.90 -7.38
N VAL A 91 -2.53 6.80 -6.63
CA VAL A 91 -2.61 6.81 -5.15
C VAL A 91 -1.54 7.72 -4.57
N TYR A 92 -0.31 7.67 -5.08
CA TYR A 92 0.83 8.41 -4.55
C TYR A 92 0.85 9.86 -5.05
N GLY A 93 0.29 10.12 -6.24
CA GLY A 93 -0.03 11.48 -6.69
C GLY A 93 -1.19 12.12 -5.90
N GLY A 94 -2.05 11.33 -5.25
CA GLY A 94 -3.04 11.83 -4.29
C GLY A 94 -2.49 12.01 -2.88
N LEU A 95 -1.59 11.13 -2.43
CA LEU A 95 -0.90 11.26 -1.15
C LEU A 95 0.05 12.46 -1.16
N ASP A 96 0.79 12.60 -2.26
CA ASP A 96 1.76 13.66 -2.54
C ASP A 96 2.72 13.89 -1.37
N ALA A 97 3.47 12.84 -1.02
CA ALA A 97 4.35 12.82 0.15
C ALA A 97 5.45 13.88 0.10
N ARG A 98 5.82 14.33 -1.09
CA ARG A 98 6.87 15.33 -1.32
C ARG A 98 6.50 16.72 -0.80
N THR A 99 5.21 17.01 -0.65
CA THR A 99 4.71 18.29 -0.11
C THR A 99 4.40 18.24 1.38
N LEU A 100 4.60 17.09 2.03
CA LEU A 100 4.39 16.94 3.47
C LEU A 100 5.60 17.44 4.25
N THR A 101 5.32 18.15 5.34
CA THR A 101 6.35 18.55 6.31
C THR A 101 6.88 17.34 7.07
N LYS A 102 8.04 17.47 7.74
CA LYS A 102 8.59 16.41 8.58
C LYS A 102 7.58 15.88 9.62
N ALA A 103 6.87 16.77 10.31
CA ALA A 103 5.88 16.36 11.32
C ALA A 103 4.69 15.60 10.71
N GLN A 104 4.32 15.92 9.47
CA GLN A 104 3.28 15.21 8.74
C GLN A 104 3.78 13.84 8.24
N LEU A 105 5.03 13.74 7.81
CA LEU A 105 5.67 12.46 7.47
C LEU A 105 5.83 11.56 8.69
N ASP A 106 6.19 12.11 9.84
CA ASP A 106 6.28 11.38 11.11
C ASP A 106 4.88 10.83 11.49
N TRP A 107 3.82 11.64 11.38
CA TRP A 107 2.46 11.15 11.60
C TRP A 107 2.05 10.07 10.58
N ALA A 108 2.38 10.28 9.30
CA ALA A 108 2.12 9.28 8.27
C ALA A 108 2.85 7.96 8.56
N GLN A 109 4.08 8.02 9.06
CA GLN A 109 4.87 6.85 9.43
C GLN A 109 4.20 5.99 10.51
N ASP A 110 3.51 6.64 11.44
CA ASP A 110 2.81 5.98 12.55
C ASP A 110 1.42 5.47 12.16
N HIS A 111 0.77 6.10 11.18
CA HIS A 111 -0.64 5.86 10.87
C HIS A 111 -0.93 5.28 9.48
N VAL A 112 0.00 5.34 8.53
CA VAL A 112 -0.19 4.81 7.18
C VAL A 112 0.64 3.56 7.00
N CYS A 113 0.06 2.56 6.34
CA CYS A 113 0.73 1.36 5.91
C CYS A 113 0.40 1.09 4.43
N ILE A 114 1.35 0.52 3.72
CA ILE A 114 1.28 0.19 2.30
C ILE A 114 1.41 -1.33 2.20
N LEU A 115 0.36 -2.01 1.76
CA LEU A 115 0.41 -3.44 1.51
C LEU A 115 1.34 -3.72 0.31
N SER A 116 2.05 -4.83 0.33
CA SER A 116 3.07 -5.16 -0.69
C SER A 116 3.13 -6.65 -0.94
N GLY A 117 3.14 -7.07 -2.21
CA GLY A 117 3.33 -8.49 -2.54
C GLY A 117 4.69 -9.03 -2.08
N LEU A 118 5.74 -8.20 -2.13
CA LEU A 118 7.10 -8.59 -1.76
C LEU A 118 7.46 -8.33 -0.30
N TYR A 119 7.05 -7.18 0.24
CA TYR A 119 7.40 -6.76 1.60
C TYR A 119 6.30 -7.07 2.61
N GLY A 120 5.14 -7.53 2.17
CA GLY A 120 3.95 -7.79 2.99
C GLY A 120 3.26 -6.48 3.36
N ILE A 121 3.95 -5.67 4.16
CA ILE A 121 3.51 -4.36 4.62
C ILE A 121 4.70 -3.44 4.82
N LEU A 122 4.57 -2.19 4.39
CA LEU A 122 5.55 -1.13 4.50
C LEU A 122 4.93 0.08 5.19
N ARG A 123 5.74 0.87 5.89
CA ARG A 123 5.40 2.23 6.31
C ARG A 123 5.92 3.25 5.29
N PRO A 124 5.39 4.49 5.25
CA PRO A 124 5.81 5.53 4.32
C PRO A 124 7.32 5.74 4.16
N LEU A 125 8.07 5.66 5.26
CA LEU A 125 9.50 5.88 5.31
C LEU A 125 10.31 4.58 5.34
N ASP A 126 9.68 3.41 5.21
CA ASP A 126 10.42 2.15 5.08
C ASP A 126 11.14 2.15 3.72
N ARG A 127 12.39 1.68 3.73
CA ARG A 127 13.18 1.54 2.52
C ARG A 127 12.56 0.51 1.57
N LEU A 128 12.43 0.90 0.33
CA LEU A 128 11.93 0.08 -0.76
C LEU A 128 13.06 -0.08 -1.78
N GLN A 129 13.44 -1.33 -2.07
CA GLN A 129 14.23 -1.65 -3.27
C GLN A 129 13.28 -1.89 -4.45
N PRO A 130 13.68 -1.58 -5.69
CA PRO A 130 12.82 -1.71 -6.85
C PRO A 130 12.43 -3.15 -7.11
N TYR A 131 11.14 -3.40 -7.34
CA TYR A 131 10.61 -4.73 -7.63
C TYR A 131 9.31 -4.63 -8.43
N ARG A 132 8.83 -5.78 -8.91
CA ARG A 132 7.44 -5.95 -9.34
C ARG A 132 6.92 -7.27 -8.78
N LEU A 133 5.88 -7.22 -7.96
CA LEU A 133 5.21 -8.42 -7.45
C LEU A 133 3.86 -7.99 -6.90
N GLU A 134 2.83 -8.05 -7.73
CA GLU A 134 1.45 -7.79 -7.32
C GLU A 134 0.95 -8.87 -6.34
N MET A 135 0.10 -8.49 -5.39
CA MET A 135 -0.42 -9.44 -4.40
C MET A 135 -1.25 -10.56 -5.04
N GLY A 136 -1.91 -10.28 -6.17
CA GLY A 136 -2.67 -11.29 -6.91
C GLY A 136 -1.83 -12.32 -7.70
N THR A 137 -0.50 -12.22 -7.72
CA THR A 137 0.36 -13.13 -8.49
C THR A 137 0.29 -14.57 -7.95
N ALA A 138 0.01 -15.54 -8.83
CA ALA A 138 -0.02 -16.97 -8.52
C ALA A 138 1.39 -17.58 -8.44
N LEU A 139 2.24 -17.00 -7.57
CA LEU A 139 3.58 -17.51 -7.32
C LEU A 139 3.51 -18.68 -6.34
N ALA A 140 3.56 -19.91 -6.85
CA ALA A 140 3.64 -21.11 -6.03
C ALA A 140 4.89 -21.07 -5.11
N ASN A 141 4.68 -21.47 -3.86
CA ASN A 141 5.67 -21.42 -2.79
C ASN A 141 5.39 -22.53 -1.76
N ARG A 142 6.26 -22.70 -0.76
CA ARG A 142 6.11 -23.77 0.24
C ARG A 142 4.85 -23.67 1.11
N HIS A 143 4.21 -22.51 1.17
CA HIS A 143 2.98 -22.27 1.95
C HIS A 143 1.71 -22.38 1.11
N GLY A 144 1.81 -22.46 -0.22
CA GLY A 144 0.66 -22.66 -1.10
C GLY A 144 0.87 -22.17 -2.53
N LYS A 145 -0.23 -21.98 -3.25
CA LYS A 145 -0.23 -21.70 -4.70
C LYS A 145 -0.04 -20.22 -5.07
N ASP A 146 -0.15 -19.31 -4.11
CA ASP A 146 -0.15 -17.86 -4.35
C ASP A 146 0.41 -17.08 -3.15
N LEU A 147 0.48 -15.74 -3.29
CA LEU A 147 1.00 -14.86 -2.25
C LEU A 147 0.04 -14.69 -1.06
N TYR A 148 -1.26 -14.94 -1.23
CA TYR A 148 -2.21 -14.93 -0.11
C TYR A 148 -1.88 -16.07 0.86
N ALA A 149 -1.66 -17.27 0.33
CA ALA A 149 -1.20 -18.41 1.12
C ALA A 149 0.21 -18.17 1.71
N PHE A 150 1.09 -17.52 0.95
CA PHE A 150 2.43 -17.17 1.43
C PHE A 150 2.39 -16.27 2.67
N TRP A 151 1.64 -15.16 2.61
CA TRP A 151 1.60 -14.19 3.70
C TRP A 151 0.77 -14.68 4.88
N GLY A 152 -0.26 -15.50 4.66
CA GLY A 152 -1.06 -16.10 5.71
C GLY A 152 -1.54 -15.06 6.74
N SER A 153 -1.29 -15.34 8.03
CA SER A 153 -1.65 -14.44 9.13
C SER A 153 -0.67 -13.29 9.39
N ARG A 154 0.54 -13.32 8.81
CA ARG A 154 1.67 -12.45 9.20
C ARG A 154 1.34 -10.96 9.12
N ILE A 155 0.63 -10.54 8.06
CA ILE A 155 0.26 -9.13 7.88
C ILE A 155 -0.75 -8.70 8.96
N ALA A 156 -1.76 -9.53 9.26
CA ALA A 156 -2.75 -9.24 10.29
C ALA A 156 -2.13 -9.22 11.70
N GLU A 157 -1.19 -10.13 11.98
CA GLU A 157 -0.42 -10.15 13.23
C GLU A 157 0.39 -8.87 13.41
N HIS A 158 1.11 -8.42 12.37
CA HIS A 158 1.85 -7.16 12.42
C HIS A 158 0.94 -5.95 12.66
N LEU A 159 -0.23 -5.92 12.02
CA LEU A 159 -1.22 -4.87 12.25
C LEU A 159 -1.75 -4.88 13.69
N ASN A 160 -1.98 -6.06 14.27
CA ASN A 160 -2.38 -6.20 15.66
C ASN A 160 -1.30 -5.67 16.63
N GLU A 161 -0.02 -5.94 16.36
CA GLU A 161 1.10 -5.40 17.15
C GLU A 161 1.14 -3.88 17.09
N ARG A 162 1.03 -3.30 15.88
CA ARG A 162 1.01 -1.85 15.67
C ARG A 162 -0.16 -1.15 16.35
N LEU A 163 -1.28 -1.85 16.51
CA LEU A 163 -2.51 -1.34 17.12
C LEU A 163 -2.66 -1.77 18.59
N ALA A 164 -1.69 -2.45 19.19
CA ALA A 164 -1.82 -3.04 20.52
C ALA A 164 -2.07 -2.00 21.63
N ALA A 165 -1.56 -0.77 21.44
CA ALA A 165 -1.77 0.34 22.38
C ALA A 165 -3.13 1.05 22.22
N ASP A 166 -3.85 0.80 21.12
CA ASP A 166 -5.15 1.43 20.88
C ASP A 166 -6.24 0.70 21.68
N ARG A 167 -6.97 1.45 22.53
CA ARG A 167 -8.14 0.91 23.24
C ARG A 167 -9.23 0.41 22.30
N THR A 168 -9.37 1.05 21.15
CA THR A 168 -10.32 0.71 20.09
C THR A 168 -9.55 0.63 18.77
N PRO A 169 -8.91 -0.51 18.46
CA PRO A 169 -8.07 -0.64 17.28
C PRO A 169 -8.93 -0.58 16.01
N VAL A 170 -8.53 0.27 15.07
CA VAL A 170 -9.24 0.49 13.81
C VAL A 170 -8.27 0.48 12.63
N VAL A 171 -8.68 -0.23 11.58
CA VAL A 171 -8.06 -0.23 10.26
C VAL A 171 -9.00 0.44 9.27
N ILE A 172 -8.53 1.50 8.63
CA ILE A 172 -9.20 2.15 7.50
C ILE A 172 -8.67 1.51 6.21
N ASN A 173 -9.51 0.74 5.54
CA ASN A 173 -9.16 0.13 4.27
C ASN A 173 -9.38 1.13 3.12
N VAL A 174 -8.27 1.69 2.63
CA VAL A 174 -8.18 2.48 1.40
C VAL A 174 -7.38 1.75 0.32
N ALA A 175 -7.13 0.46 0.48
CA ALA A 175 -6.45 -0.37 -0.50
C ALA A 175 -7.47 -0.97 -1.49
N SER A 176 -6.99 -1.50 -2.62
CA SER A 176 -7.82 -2.37 -3.46
C SER A 176 -8.10 -3.69 -2.75
N GLN A 177 -9.20 -4.34 -3.12
CA GLN A 177 -9.56 -5.66 -2.61
C GLN A 177 -8.49 -6.71 -2.90
N GLU A 178 -7.77 -6.59 -4.02
CA GLU A 178 -6.62 -7.44 -4.35
C GLU A 178 -5.57 -7.46 -3.23
N TYR A 179 -5.22 -6.29 -2.69
CA TYR A 179 -4.23 -6.19 -1.62
C TYR A 179 -4.86 -6.48 -0.26
N PHE A 180 -6.05 -5.93 0.03
CA PHE A 180 -6.68 -6.12 1.33
C PHE A 180 -7.00 -7.60 1.63
N LYS A 181 -7.23 -8.42 0.60
CA LYS A 181 -7.38 -9.88 0.74
C LYS A 181 -6.18 -10.58 1.40
N SER A 182 -5.00 -9.97 1.39
CA SER A 182 -3.81 -10.48 2.12
C SER A 182 -3.86 -10.27 3.63
N VAL A 183 -4.80 -9.47 4.13
CA VAL A 183 -5.02 -9.27 5.56
C VAL A 183 -6.02 -10.33 6.04
N ASP A 184 -5.54 -11.28 6.85
CA ASP A 184 -6.41 -12.29 7.45
C ASP A 184 -7.35 -11.66 8.49
N GLN A 185 -8.60 -11.44 8.08
CA GLN A 185 -9.63 -10.85 8.93
C GLN A 185 -10.05 -11.74 10.10
N LYS A 186 -9.73 -13.04 10.09
CA LYS A 186 -9.99 -13.92 11.25
C LYS A 186 -8.96 -13.70 12.36
N VAL A 187 -7.76 -13.26 12.01
CA VAL A 187 -6.66 -12.96 12.94
C VAL A 187 -6.64 -11.50 13.35
N LEU A 188 -7.08 -10.60 12.46
CA LEU A 188 -7.12 -9.17 12.73
C LEU A 188 -8.10 -8.85 13.87
N LYS A 189 -7.61 -8.19 14.92
CA LYS A 189 -8.40 -7.74 16.09
C LYS A 189 -9.04 -6.38 15.86
N ALA A 190 -8.50 -5.61 14.93
CA ALA A 190 -8.96 -4.26 14.63
C ALA A 190 -10.30 -4.28 13.87
N ARG A 191 -11.17 -3.34 14.19
CA ARG A 191 -12.36 -3.06 13.39
C ARG A 191 -11.94 -2.52 12.03
N VAL A 192 -12.50 -3.07 10.96
CA VAL A 192 -12.24 -2.62 9.59
C VAL A 192 -13.33 -1.64 9.15
N VAL A 193 -12.92 -0.50 8.60
CA VAL A 193 -13.81 0.46 7.93
C VAL A 193 -13.34 0.62 6.49
N GLU A 194 -14.20 0.26 5.53
CA GLU A 194 -13.92 0.39 4.10
C GLU A 194 -14.27 1.80 3.60
N CYS A 195 -13.36 2.45 2.88
CA CYS A 195 -13.63 3.73 2.23
C CYS A 195 -13.83 3.55 0.73
N VAL A 196 -14.94 4.05 0.22
CA VAL A 196 -15.38 3.85 -1.17
C VAL A 196 -15.56 5.21 -1.82
N PHE A 197 -14.99 5.37 -3.00
CA PHE A 197 -15.05 6.62 -3.77
C PHE A 197 -15.85 6.38 -5.03
N GLN A 198 -16.88 7.19 -5.25
CA GLN A 198 -17.78 7.09 -6.39
C GLN A 198 -17.92 8.44 -7.10
N GLU A 199 -17.99 8.37 -8.41
CA GLU A 199 -18.16 9.52 -9.28
C GLU A 199 -19.50 9.43 -10.01
N TRP A 200 -20.16 10.57 -10.18
CA TRP A 200 -21.34 10.66 -11.02
C TRP A 200 -20.94 10.44 -12.48
N LYS A 201 -21.46 9.39 -13.12
CA LYS A 201 -21.18 9.08 -14.52
C LYS A 201 -22.46 8.65 -15.23
N GLY A 202 -22.98 9.56 -16.05
CA GLY A 202 -24.29 9.41 -16.70
C GLY A 202 -25.40 9.73 -15.71
N ASP A 203 -26.13 8.70 -15.30
CA ASP A 203 -27.33 8.77 -14.44
C ASP A 203 -27.12 8.16 -13.04
N LYS A 204 -25.92 7.65 -12.75
CA LYS A 204 -25.62 7.01 -11.47
C LYS A 204 -24.18 7.18 -11.01
N TYR A 205 -24.00 7.03 -9.70
CA TYR A 205 -22.70 6.94 -9.07
C TYR A 205 -22.05 5.58 -9.36
N LYS A 206 -20.79 5.58 -9.80
CA LYS A 206 -19.97 4.38 -10.06
C LYS A 206 -18.56 4.59 -9.53
N ILE A 207 -17.83 3.50 -9.30
CA ILE A 207 -16.40 3.57 -9.02
C ILE A 207 -15.67 3.67 -10.35
N VAL A 208 -14.96 4.78 -10.59
CA VAL A 208 -14.07 4.96 -11.75
C VAL A 208 -12.64 4.74 -11.29
N SER A 209 -12.03 3.63 -11.71
CA SER A 209 -10.77 3.11 -11.14
C SER A 209 -9.62 4.13 -11.00
N PHE A 210 -9.41 4.99 -11.99
CA PHE A 210 -8.37 6.03 -11.94
C PHE A 210 -8.64 7.05 -10.83
N PHE A 211 -9.85 7.60 -10.80
CA PHE A 211 -10.27 8.57 -9.79
C PHE A 211 -10.36 7.97 -8.38
N ALA A 212 -10.85 6.73 -8.26
CA ALA A 212 -10.89 6.03 -6.99
C ALA A 212 -9.49 5.77 -6.40
N LYS A 213 -8.48 5.47 -7.25
CA LYS A 213 -7.08 5.35 -6.81
C LYS A 213 -6.55 6.69 -6.29
N ARG A 214 -6.75 7.77 -7.03
CA ARG A 214 -6.36 9.12 -6.58
C ARG A 214 -7.04 9.50 -5.26
N ALA A 215 -8.34 9.25 -5.15
CA ALA A 215 -9.14 9.56 -3.96
C ALA A 215 -8.69 8.80 -2.70
N ARG A 216 -8.23 7.56 -2.84
CA ARG A 216 -7.60 6.80 -1.73
C ARG A 216 -6.35 7.50 -1.20
N GLY A 217 -5.50 7.98 -2.10
CA GLY A 217 -4.33 8.79 -1.77
C GLY A 217 -4.71 10.10 -1.08
N LEU A 218 -5.70 10.81 -1.64
CA LEU A 218 -6.22 12.06 -1.09
C LEU A 218 -6.81 11.87 0.31
N LEU A 219 -7.54 10.78 0.59
CA LEU A 219 -8.07 10.52 1.93
C LEU A 219 -6.95 10.27 2.93
N ALA A 220 -5.93 9.49 2.55
CA ALA A 220 -4.75 9.29 3.40
C ALA A 220 -4.01 10.62 3.64
N ARG A 221 -3.82 11.45 2.60
CA ARG A 221 -3.25 12.80 2.74
C ARG A 221 -4.09 13.66 3.68
N TRP A 222 -5.39 13.73 3.47
CA TRP A 222 -6.30 14.51 4.29
C TRP A 222 -6.21 14.08 5.76
N ALA A 223 -6.16 12.78 6.02
CA ALA A 223 -5.98 12.25 7.37
C ALA A 223 -4.64 12.67 7.98
N VAL A 224 -3.55 12.67 7.20
CA VAL A 224 -2.24 13.18 7.63
C VAL A 224 -2.28 14.67 7.97
N LEU A 225 -2.88 15.48 7.10
CA LEU A 225 -2.95 16.93 7.29
C LEU A 225 -3.79 17.32 8.51
N HIS A 226 -4.87 16.57 8.77
CA HIS A 226 -5.82 16.85 9.86
C HIS A 226 -5.57 15.99 11.12
N LYS A 227 -4.54 15.14 11.11
CA LYS A 227 -4.27 14.15 12.16
C LYS A 227 -5.52 13.35 12.54
N ALA A 228 -6.28 12.92 11.53
CA ALA A 228 -7.57 12.27 11.72
C ALA A 228 -7.37 10.90 12.39
N ALA A 229 -7.78 10.80 13.67
CA ALA A 229 -7.54 9.63 14.51
C ALA A 229 -8.78 8.75 14.73
N THR A 230 -9.93 9.08 14.13
CA THR A 230 -11.18 8.30 14.26
C THR A 230 -11.91 8.17 12.91
N PRO A 231 -12.70 7.09 12.70
CA PRO A 231 -13.54 6.96 11.50
C PRO A 231 -14.48 8.14 11.27
N LYS A 232 -15.11 8.65 12.34
CA LYS A 232 -16.05 9.78 12.27
C LYS A 232 -15.38 11.06 11.77
N ALA A 233 -14.09 11.27 12.06
CA ALA A 233 -13.37 12.42 11.53
C ALA A 233 -13.27 12.38 10.00
N LEU A 234 -13.21 11.18 9.39
CA LEU A 234 -13.09 11.01 7.94
C LEU A 234 -14.34 11.45 7.18
N GLU A 235 -15.50 11.54 7.83
CA GLU A 235 -16.73 12.07 7.23
C GLU A 235 -16.58 13.52 6.75
N LYS A 236 -15.55 14.24 7.25
CA LYS A 236 -15.21 15.61 6.83
C LYS A 236 -14.29 15.69 5.61
N PHE A 237 -13.91 14.55 5.02
CA PHE A 237 -13.09 14.55 3.81
C PHE A 237 -13.81 15.23 2.64
N ASP A 238 -13.14 16.23 2.06
CA ASP A 238 -13.73 17.17 1.10
C ASP A 238 -12.81 17.52 -0.09
N LEU A 239 -11.72 16.76 -0.31
CA LEU A 239 -10.76 17.07 -1.37
C LEU A 239 -11.31 16.75 -2.76
N GLU A 240 -10.98 17.60 -3.74
CA GLU A 240 -11.32 17.44 -5.16
C GLU A 240 -12.81 17.21 -5.45
N GLY A 241 -13.69 17.78 -4.64
CA GLY A 241 -15.14 17.73 -4.81
C GLY A 241 -15.78 16.41 -4.36
N TYR A 242 -15.05 15.54 -3.67
CA TYR A 242 -15.67 14.45 -2.92
C TYR A 242 -16.34 14.98 -1.66
N GLY A 243 -17.43 14.34 -1.25
CA GLY A 243 -18.05 14.55 0.06
C GLY A 243 -18.66 13.24 0.57
N PHE A 244 -18.72 13.09 1.89
CA PHE A 244 -19.36 11.94 2.53
C PHE A 244 -20.86 11.89 2.25
N ASP A 245 -21.38 10.72 1.87
CA ASP A 245 -22.81 10.50 1.68
C ASP A 245 -23.34 9.55 2.77
N ALA A 246 -23.98 10.14 3.78
CA ALA A 246 -24.52 9.40 4.92
C ALA A 246 -25.62 8.40 4.54
N ASN A 247 -26.38 8.64 3.46
CA ASN A 247 -27.52 7.82 3.09
C ASN A 247 -27.12 6.43 2.56
N VAL A 248 -25.90 6.31 2.06
CA VAL A 248 -25.35 5.06 1.50
C VAL A 248 -24.15 4.54 2.28
N SER A 249 -23.83 5.19 3.40
CA SER A 249 -22.75 4.81 4.30
C SER A 249 -23.28 4.03 5.49
N THR A 250 -22.42 3.19 6.05
CA THR A 250 -22.65 2.46 7.29
C THR A 250 -21.44 2.65 8.20
N ALA A 251 -21.50 2.12 9.41
CA ALA A 251 -20.40 2.27 10.35
C ALA A 251 -19.10 1.60 9.84
N GLU A 252 -19.19 0.51 9.09
CA GLU A 252 -18.07 -0.26 8.51
C GLU A 252 -17.75 0.14 7.06
N ARG A 253 -18.53 1.03 6.46
CA ARG A 253 -18.37 1.43 5.05
C ARG A 253 -18.70 2.91 4.85
N LEU A 254 -17.68 3.72 4.63
CA LEU A 254 -17.81 5.16 4.35
C LEU A 254 -17.78 5.39 2.84
N VAL A 255 -18.84 5.97 2.29
CA VAL A 255 -18.96 6.26 0.87
C VAL A 255 -18.80 7.77 0.64
N PHE A 256 -17.84 8.12 -0.21
CA PHE A 256 -17.55 9.47 -0.64
C PHE A 256 -17.94 9.62 -2.11
N ARG A 257 -18.74 10.64 -2.41
CA ARG A 257 -19.30 10.90 -3.74
C ARG A 257 -18.85 12.24 -4.27
N ARG A 258 -18.59 12.28 -5.56
CA ARG A 258 -18.26 13.48 -6.31
C ARG A 258 -19.16 13.60 -7.53
N LYS A 259 -19.68 14.80 -7.76
CA LYS A 259 -20.35 15.18 -9.01
C LYS A 259 -19.46 16.19 -9.72
N ILE A 260 -18.89 15.78 -10.84
CA ILE A 260 -18.14 16.66 -11.75
C ILE A 260 -19.16 17.38 -12.64
#